data_AF-A0A101XG05-F1
#
_entry.id   AF-A0A101XG05-F1
#
_cell.length_a   1.000
_cell.length_b   1.000
_cell.length_c   1.000
_cell.angle_alpha   90.00
_cell.angle_beta   90.00
_cell.angle_gamma   90.00
#
_symmetry.space_group_name_H-M   'P 1'
#
loop_
_entity.id
_entity.type
_entity.pdbx_description
1 polymer ?
#
loop_
_entity_poly.entity_id
_entity_poly.type
_entity_poly.pdbx_seq_one_letter_code
_entity_poly.pdbx_strand_id
1 'polypeptide(L)'
;MNLEEAFWDMVRNPELLRLYILSDGFSLDEACARSRRLGLPCIPSINDDFRTRFISVSITLLTVLEMEVKSMDSSMPINGLTALLGDISSDLVIYDAPSDVINEAHELMRKIIQSMKGAH
;
A
#
# COMPACT_ATOMS: atom_id res chain seq x y z
N MET A 1 -9.46 6.97 -12.41
CA MET A 1 -9.62 5.68 -11.70
C MET A 1 -9.55 5.99 -10.22
N ASN A 2 -10.49 5.49 -9.41
CA ASN A 2 -10.44 5.67 -7.97
C ASN A 2 -9.33 4.78 -7.38
N LEU A 3 -8.50 5.29 -6.47
CA LEU A 3 -7.41 4.53 -5.87
C LEU A 3 -7.93 3.33 -5.06
N GLU A 4 -9.10 3.46 -4.43
CA GLU A 4 -9.78 2.39 -3.70
C GLU A 4 -10.17 1.23 -4.63
N GLU A 5 -10.78 1.53 -5.78
CA GLU A 5 -11.12 0.52 -6.80
C GLU A 5 -9.87 -0.17 -7.33
N ALA A 6 -8.82 0.61 -7.63
CA ALA A 6 -7.54 0.09 -8.11
C ALA A 6 -6.90 -0.84 -7.09
N PHE A 7 -6.92 -0.49 -5.79
CA PHE A 7 -6.43 -1.34 -4.71
C PHE A 7 -7.14 -2.70 -4.70
N TRP A 8 -8.48 -2.71 -4.74
CA TRP A 8 -9.21 -3.97 -4.73
C TRP A 8 -8.95 -4.82 -5.98
N ASP A 9 -8.74 -4.19 -7.12
CA ASP A 9 -8.31 -4.89 -8.33
C ASP A 9 -6.91 -5.47 -8.19
N MET A 10 -5.98 -4.77 -7.53
CA MET A 10 -4.65 -5.31 -7.19
C MET A 10 -4.73 -6.50 -6.23
N VAL A 11 -5.64 -6.48 -5.24
CA VAL A 11 -5.86 -7.66 -4.36
C VAL A 11 -6.38 -8.85 -5.18
N ARG A 12 -7.27 -8.62 -6.13
CA ARG A 12 -7.82 -9.67 -7.02
C ARG A 12 -6.78 -10.16 -8.04
N ASN A 13 -5.93 -9.27 -8.55
CA ASN A 13 -4.88 -9.55 -9.52
C ASN A 13 -3.58 -8.81 -9.14
N PRO A 14 -2.70 -9.44 -8.34
CA PRO A 14 -1.48 -8.79 -7.82
C PRO A 14 -0.49 -8.31 -8.87
N GLU A 15 -0.56 -8.79 -10.11
CA GLU A 15 0.28 -8.27 -11.21
C GLU A 15 -0.03 -6.80 -11.50
N LEU A 16 -1.23 -6.31 -11.20
CA LEU A 16 -1.55 -4.89 -11.31
C LEU A 16 -0.72 -4.03 -10.36
N LEU A 17 -0.41 -4.53 -9.16
CA LEU A 17 0.48 -3.83 -8.23
C LEU A 17 1.91 -3.78 -8.76
N ARG A 18 2.40 -4.88 -9.35
CA ARG A 18 3.71 -4.89 -10.01
C ARG A 18 3.76 -3.85 -11.13
N LEU A 19 2.74 -3.78 -11.97
CA LEU A 19 2.67 -2.83 -13.08
C LEU A 19 2.63 -1.38 -12.57
N TYR A 20 1.86 -1.12 -11.51
CA TYR A 20 1.77 0.19 -10.86
C TYR A 20 3.13 0.67 -10.33
N ILE A 21 3.87 -0.19 -9.62
CA ILE A 21 5.21 0.14 -9.11
C ILE A 21 6.16 0.53 -10.25
N LEU A 22 6.15 -0.26 -11.32
CA LEU A 22 7.06 -0.08 -12.45
C LEU A 22 6.68 1.12 -13.33
N SER A 23 5.38 1.42 -13.48
CA SER A 23 4.93 2.58 -14.27
C SER A 23 5.37 3.91 -13.67
N ASP A 24 5.46 3.95 -12.34
CA ASP A 24 5.82 5.15 -11.59
C ASP A 24 7.35 5.30 -11.43
N GLY A 25 8.11 4.39 -12.04
CA GLY A 25 9.57 4.42 -12.07
C GLY A 25 10.22 3.93 -10.78
N PHE A 26 9.47 3.33 -9.86
CA PHE A 26 10.02 2.82 -8.61
C PHE A 26 10.68 1.45 -8.78
N SER A 27 11.74 1.24 -8.01
CA SER A 27 12.38 -0.08 -7.90
C SER A 27 11.51 -1.03 -7.08
N LEU A 28 11.34 -2.26 -7.57
CA LEU A 28 10.70 -3.32 -6.78
C LEU A 28 11.45 -3.56 -5.47
N ASP A 29 12.78 -3.43 -5.43
CA ASP A 29 13.51 -3.67 -4.17
C ASP A 29 13.16 -2.66 -3.07
N GLU A 30 12.94 -1.40 -3.45
CA GLU A 30 12.53 -0.35 -2.51
C GLU A 30 11.06 -0.51 -2.11
N ALA A 31 10.18 -0.71 -3.09
CA ALA A 31 8.75 -0.94 -2.85
C ALA A 31 8.48 -2.18 -1.97
N CYS A 32 9.32 -3.22 -2.11
CA CYS A 32 9.20 -4.47 -1.38
C CYS A 32 9.91 -4.47 -0.02
N ALA A 33 10.65 -3.42 0.35
CA ALA A 33 11.53 -3.46 1.52
C ALA A 33 10.75 -3.75 2.81
N ARG A 34 9.57 -3.13 2.99
CA ARG A 34 8.74 -3.31 4.19
C ARG A 34 8.09 -4.68 4.25
N SER A 35 7.45 -5.13 3.16
CA SER A 35 6.80 -6.44 3.10
C SER A 35 7.78 -7.58 3.35
N ARG A 36 8.99 -7.53 2.75
CA ARG A 36 10.05 -8.54 2.99
C ARG A 36 10.47 -8.63 4.45
N ARG A 37 10.62 -7.49 5.16
CA ARG A 37 10.97 -7.49 6.59
C ARG A 37 9.90 -8.12 7.47
N LEU A 38 8.64 -8.00 7.07
CA LEU A 38 7.49 -8.61 7.75
C LEU A 38 7.27 -10.08 7.35
N GLY A 39 8.14 -10.65 6.50
CA GLY A 39 7.99 -12.02 6.01
C GLY A 39 6.81 -12.19 5.04
N LEU A 40 6.28 -11.10 4.47
CA LEU A 40 5.21 -11.11 3.49
C LEU A 40 5.78 -11.21 2.07
N PRO A 41 5.10 -11.93 1.15
CA PRO A 41 5.42 -11.80 -0.26
C PRO A 41 5.19 -10.35 -0.69
N CYS A 42 6.13 -9.79 -1.45
CA CYS A 42 5.96 -8.40 -1.89
C CYS A 42 4.82 -8.25 -2.90
N ILE A 43 4.88 -9.06 -3.96
CA ILE A 43 3.81 -9.27 -4.92
C ILE A 43 3.32 -10.70 -4.69
N PRO A 44 2.16 -10.89 -4.04
CA PRO A 44 1.62 -12.22 -3.80
C PRO A 44 1.20 -12.90 -5.10
N SER A 45 1.11 -14.22 -5.10
CA SER A 45 0.58 -14.99 -6.22
C SER A 45 -0.93 -14.81 -6.33
N ILE A 46 -1.49 -14.89 -7.55
CA ILE A 46 -2.95 -14.97 -7.74
C ILE A 46 -3.57 -16.21 -7.09
N ASN A 47 -2.75 -17.25 -6.87
CA ASN A 47 -3.15 -18.50 -6.22
C ASN A 47 -3.04 -18.45 -4.68
N ASP A 48 -2.46 -17.39 -4.11
CA ASP A 48 -2.46 -17.21 -2.66
C ASP A 48 -3.88 -16.94 -2.17
N ASP A 49 -4.15 -17.34 -0.93
CA ASP A 49 -5.43 -17.07 -0.30
C ASP A 49 -5.69 -15.55 -0.23
N PHE A 50 -6.97 -15.19 -0.15
CA PHE A 50 -7.38 -13.79 -0.20
C PHE A 50 -6.73 -12.95 0.90
N ARG A 51 -6.60 -13.49 2.12
CA ARG A 51 -6.01 -12.79 3.26
C ARG A 51 -4.54 -12.48 3.00
N THR A 52 -3.77 -13.47 2.52
CA THR A 52 -2.37 -13.26 2.15
C THR A 52 -2.22 -12.19 1.07
N ARG A 53 -3.08 -12.23 0.04
CA ARG A 53 -3.08 -11.20 -1.02
C ARG A 53 -3.40 -9.81 -0.49
N PHE A 54 -4.48 -9.69 0.28
CA PHE A 54 -4.91 -8.43 0.88
C PHE A 54 -3.81 -7.80 1.74
N ILE A 55 -3.23 -8.57 2.67
CA ILE A 55 -2.21 -8.07 3.59
C ILE A 55 -0.96 -7.61 2.83
N SER A 56 -0.49 -8.44 1.90
CA SER A 56 0.73 -8.19 1.13
C SER A 56 0.57 -6.97 0.22
N VAL A 57 -0.56 -6.88 -0.51
CA VAL A 57 -0.87 -5.73 -1.36
C VAL A 57 -0.99 -4.46 -0.53
N SER A 58 -1.64 -4.51 0.64
CA SER A 58 -1.79 -3.35 1.53
C SER A 58 -0.43 -2.77 1.94
N ILE A 59 0.48 -3.60 2.45
CA ILE A 59 1.79 -3.13 2.91
C ILE A 59 2.64 -2.60 1.75
N THR A 60 2.67 -3.34 0.64
CA THR A 60 3.48 -2.93 -0.52
C THR A 60 2.91 -1.66 -1.15
N LEU A 61 1.59 -1.54 -1.35
CA LEU A 61 0.97 -0.32 -1.90
C LEU A 61 1.18 0.88 -0.98
N LEU A 62 0.99 0.74 0.34
CA LEU A 62 1.25 1.82 1.30
C LEU A 62 2.72 2.28 1.27
N THR A 63 3.65 1.35 1.05
CA THR A 63 5.08 1.70 0.89
C THR A 63 5.29 2.55 -0.35
N VAL A 64 4.67 2.18 -1.48
CA VAL A 64 4.76 2.90 -2.75
C VAL A 64 4.10 4.27 -2.66
N LEU A 65 2.89 4.35 -2.08
CA LEU A 65 2.20 5.62 -1.84
C LEU A 65 3.02 6.56 -0.97
N GLU A 66 3.74 6.04 0.04
CA GLU A 66 4.64 6.85 0.87
C GLU A 66 5.83 7.41 0.07
N MET A 67 6.37 6.63 -0.86
CA MET A 67 7.43 7.06 -1.76
C MET A 67 6.92 8.13 -2.75
N GLU A 68 5.75 7.92 -3.33
CA GLU A 68 5.09 8.89 -4.23
C GLU A 68 4.89 10.23 -3.56
N VAL A 69 4.22 10.27 -2.42
CA VAL A 69 3.91 11.55 -1.74
C VAL A 69 5.17 12.27 -1.24
N LYS A 70 6.27 11.55 -1.01
CA LYS A 70 7.58 12.18 -0.72
C LYS A 70 8.25 12.77 -1.95
N SER A 71 8.02 12.17 -3.11
CA SER A 71 8.56 12.64 -4.39
C SER A 71 7.77 13.79 -5.00
N MET A 72 6.54 14.01 -4.54
CA MET A 72 5.67 15.09 -5.02
C MET A 72 6.06 16.43 -4.38
N ASP A 73 6.47 17.38 -5.21
CA ASP A 73 6.78 18.77 -4.83
C ASP A 73 5.53 19.59 -4.41
N SER A 74 4.31 19.06 -4.56
CA SER A 74 3.09 19.79 -4.21
C SER A 74 1.95 18.90 -3.73
N SER A 75 1.11 19.49 -2.87
CA SER A 75 0.00 18.93 -2.11
C SER A 75 -1.22 18.52 -2.95
N MET A 76 -1.01 17.80 -4.06
CA MET A 76 -2.12 17.37 -4.89
C MET A 76 -2.90 16.26 -4.17
N PRO A 77 -4.21 16.44 -3.90
CA PRO A 77 -4.99 15.43 -3.21
C PRO A 77 -5.11 14.18 -4.07
N ILE A 78 -4.66 13.04 -3.53
CA ILE A 78 -4.84 11.73 -4.15
C ILE A 78 -6.30 11.31 -3.94
N ASN A 79 -7.08 11.28 -5.02
CA ASN A 79 -8.50 10.96 -4.97
C ASN A 79 -8.71 9.53 -4.42
N GLY A 80 -9.58 9.38 -3.43
CA GLY A 80 -9.87 8.09 -2.78
C GLY A 80 -8.86 7.66 -1.71
N LEU A 81 -7.79 8.41 -1.47
CA LEU A 81 -6.75 8.00 -0.51
C LEU A 81 -7.29 7.84 0.92
N THR A 82 -7.98 8.85 1.47
CA THR A 82 -8.50 8.78 2.84
C THR A 82 -9.46 7.60 3.04
N ALA A 83 -10.30 7.30 2.04
CA ALA A 83 -11.19 6.15 2.05
C ALA A 83 -10.38 4.85 2.09
N LEU A 84 -9.42 4.70 1.16
CA LEU A 84 -8.54 3.54 1.10
C LEU A 84 -7.77 3.30 2.42
N LEU A 85 -7.20 4.34 3.04
CA LEU A 85 -6.47 4.17 4.30
C LEU A 85 -7.41 3.70 5.42
N GLY A 86 -8.66 4.18 5.42
CA GLY A 86 -9.71 3.74 6.34
C GLY A 86 -10.04 2.25 6.14
N ASP A 87 -10.28 1.85 4.89
CA ASP A 87 -10.60 0.47 4.52
C ASP A 87 -9.45 -0.48 4.92
N ILE A 88 -8.21 -0.18 4.52
CA ILE A 88 -7.05 -0.99 4.88
C ILE A 88 -6.93 -1.12 6.41
N SER A 89 -7.10 -0.02 7.15
CA SER A 89 -6.96 -0.05 8.62
C SER A 89 -8.04 -0.92 9.27
N SER A 90 -9.28 -0.87 8.79
CA SER A 90 -10.38 -1.71 9.29
C SER A 90 -10.16 -3.18 8.91
N ASP A 91 -9.83 -3.41 7.65
CA ASP A 91 -9.81 -4.75 7.07
C ASP A 91 -8.60 -5.57 7.51
N LEU A 92 -7.47 -4.93 7.84
CA LEU A 92 -6.35 -5.61 8.50
C LEU A 92 -6.77 -6.25 9.83
N VAL A 93 -7.69 -5.63 10.59
CA VAL A 93 -8.21 -6.20 11.83
C VAL A 93 -9.21 -7.32 11.53
N ILE A 94 -10.10 -7.12 10.55
CA ILE A 94 -11.11 -8.11 10.14
C ILE A 94 -10.46 -9.39 9.63
N TYR A 95 -9.36 -9.26 8.88
CA TYR A 95 -8.59 -10.37 8.35
C TYR A 95 -7.51 -10.88 9.30
N ASP A 96 -7.57 -10.53 10.59
CA ASP A 96 -6.68 -11.04 11.65
C ASP A 96 -5.20 -10.89 11.28
N ALA A 97 -4.81 -9.71 10.77
CA ALA A 97 -3.41 -9.44 10.44
C ALA A 97 -2.54 -9.43 11.71
N PRO A 98 -1.30 -9.93 11.65
CA PRO A 98 -0.36 -9.86 12.76
C PRO A 98 -0.15 -8.44 13.27
N SER A 99 0.11 -8.28 14.58
CA SER A 99 0.22 -6.96 15.21
C SER A 99 1.35 -6.10 14.65
N ASP A 100 2.47 -6.71 14.26
CA ASP A 100 3.59 -6.03 13.59
C ASP A 100 3.21 -5.50 12.21
N VAL A 101 2.41 -6.25 11.44
CA VAL A 101 1.83 -5.80 10.16
C VAL A 101 0.89 -4.61 10.37
N ILE A 102 -0.01 -4.67 11.36
CA ILE A 102 -0.94 -3.56 11.67
C ILE A 102 -0.15 -2.30 12.04
N ASN A 103 0.84 -2.44 12.93
CA ASN A 103 1.67 -1.31 13.36
C ASN A 103 2.45 -0.68 12.19
N GLU A 104 3.00 -1.49 11.29
CA GLU A 104 3.71 -1.00 10.10
C GLU A 104 2.75 -0.28 9.15
N ALA A 105 1.55 -0.83 8.91
CA ALA A 105 0.53 -0.18 8.09
C ALA A 105 0.15 1.19 8.67
N HIS A 106 -0.10 1.29 9.98
CA HIS A 106 -0.40 2.56 10.66
C HIS A 106 0.76 3.55 10.60
N GLU A 107 2.01 3.08 10.72
CA GLU A 107 3.18 3.93 10.55
C GLU A 107 3.25 4.53 9.14
N LEU A 108 3.04 3.71 8.10
CA LEU A 108 3.00 4.16 6.70
C LEU A 108 1.86 5.15 6.45
N MET A 109 0.64 4.83 6.89
CA MET A 109 -0.52 5.73 6.79
C MET A 109 -0.23 7.10 7.42
N ARG A 110 0.37 7.11 8.62
CA ARG A 110 0.75 8.34 9.30
C ARG A 110 1.77 9.15 8.49
N LYS A 111 2.78 8.50 7.91
CA LYS A 111 3.78 9.17 7.07
C LYS A 111 3.16 9.75 5.81
N ILE A 112 2.29 9.00 5.14
CA ILE A 112 1.57 9.47 3.95
C ILE A 112 0.78 10.75 4.28
N ILE A 113 -0.03 10.71 5.35
CA ILE A 113 -0.83 11.87 5.79
C ILE A 113 0.05 13.07 6.17
N GLN A 114 1.21 12.83 6.79
CA GLN A 114 2.13 13.90 7.16
C GLN A 114 2.80 14.54 5.95
N SER A 115 3.27 13.75 4.99
CA SER A 115 3.86 14.25 3.74
C SER A 115 2.88 15.12 2.97
N MET A 116 1.60 14.73 2.92
CA MET A 116 0.55 15.52 2.27
C MET A 116 0.27 16.86 2.96
N LYS A 117 0.55 16.99 4.26
CA LYS A 117 0.34 18.22 5.05
C LYS A 117 1.55 19.16 5.03
N GLY A 118 2.72 18.70 4.59
CA GLY A 118 4.03 19.31 4.86
C GLY A 118 4.73 19.99 3.68
N ALA A 119 4.09 20.16 2.52
CA ALA A 119 4.62 21.03 1.45
C ALA A 119 4.36 22.51 1.82
N HIS A 120 5.23 23.07 2.66
CA HIS A 120 5.30 24.50 2.99
C HIS A 120 6.51 25.15 2.33
#